data_AF-A0A5A8EGT0-F1
#
_entry.id   AF-A0A5A8EGT0-F1
#
_cell.length_a   1.000
_cell.length_b   1.000
_cell.length_c   1.000
_cell.angle_alpha   90.00
_cell.angle_beta   90.00
_cell.angle_gamma   90.00
#
_symmetry.space_group_name_H-M   'P 1'
#
loop_
_entity.id
_entity.type
_entity.pdbx_description
1 polymer ?
#
loop_
_entity_poly.entity_id
_entity_poly.type
_entity_poly.pdbx_seq_one_letter_code
_entity_poly.pdbx_strand_id
1 'polypeptide(L)'
;MAVAFASATARASARAVARPAAAAVATMQRRTFIHRTLQDITDAGQVHEAATKTWISRRYTLRKDGMGFSFHWTTLKEGTSTLIWYKNHHEAVFVFAGEGEIEVVTPEQSEGEGTVYKLGPGDFYGLDGHERHFLRATKGDLHVACAFNPPIAGSEDHNEDGVYPAVDDEGNKHFDLTPEVVSKLVQPPKTMR
;
A
#
# COMPACT_ATOMS: atom_id res chain seq x y z
N MET A 1 -64.65 -33.14 38.89
CA MET A 1 -64.65 -32.59 37.51
C MET A 1 -64.95 -31.11 37.63
N ALA A 2 -64.18 -30.14 37.16
CA ALA A 2 -63.05 -30.14 36.24
C ALA A 2 -62.14 -28.95 36.55
N VAL A 3 -60.87 -29.09 36.18
CA VAL A 3 -59.77 -28.12 36.26
C VAL A 3 -59.78 -27.25 34.99
N ALA A 4 -59.56 -25.94 35.09
CA ALA A 4 -59.10 -25.08 33.98
C ALA A 4 -58.57 -23.74 34.54
N PHE A 5 -57.26 -23.62 34.73
CA PHE A 5 -56.26 -23.03 33.82
C PHE A 5 -56.34 -21.50 33.68
N ALA A 6 -55.42 -20.83 34.38
CA ALA A 6 -55.10 -19.41 34.21
C ALA A 6 -54.35 -19.21 32.88
N SER A 7 -54.85 -18.32 32.03
CA SER A 7 -54.20 -17.90 30.80
C SER A 7 -53.36 -16.64 31.06
N ALA A 8 -52.04 -16.81 31.03
CA ALA A 8 -51.09 -15.72 31.06
C ALA A 8 -50.89 -15.18 29.63
N THR A 9 -51.34 -13.95 29.37
CA THR A 9 -51.03 -13.24 28.12
C THR A 9 -49.61 -12.68 28.18
N ALA A 10 -48.70 -13.31 27.46
CA ALA A 10 -47.33 -12.83 27.25
C ALA A 10 -47.33 -11.54 26.39
N ARG A 11 -46.71 -10.46 26.90
CA ARG A 11 -46.34 -9.30 26.08
C ARG A 11 -45.10 -9.66 25.26
N ALA A 12 -45.24 -9.78 23.95
CA ALA A 12 -44.11 -9.82 23.03
C ALA A 12 -43.48 -8.41 22.93
N SER A 13 -42.26 -8.23 23.43
CA SER A 13 -41.47 -7.03 23.15
C SER A 13 -40.92 -7.13 21.73
N ALA A 14 -41.41 -6.30 20.81
CA ALA A 14 -40.77 -6.12 19.52
C ALA A 14 -39.41 -5.43 19.74
N ARG A 15 -38.33 -6.20 19.60
CA ARG A 15 -36.97 -5.66 19.58
C ARG A 15 -36.80 -4.95 18.24
N ALA A 16 -36.74 -3.61 18.27
CA ALA A 16 -36.43 -2.83 17.08
C ALA A 16 -35.03 -3.21 16.57
N VAL A 17 -34.97 -3.85 15.41
CA VAL A 17 -33.71 -4.09 14.71
C VAL A 17 -33.25 -2.75 14.17
N ALA A 18 -32.24 -2.15 14.81
CA ALA A 18 -31.60 -0.96 14.31
C ALA A 18 -30.99 -1.26 12.93
N ARG A 19 -31.47 -0.57 11.88
CA ARG A 19 -30.81 -0.56 10.58
C ARG A 19 -29.41 0.02 10.76
N PRO A 20 -28.35 -0.55 10.16
CA PRO A 20 -27.06 0.11 10.17
C PRO A 20 -27.21 1.45 9.46
N ALA A 21 -26.69 2.51 10.08
CA ALA A 21 -26.58 3.81 9.44
C ALA A 21 -25.78 3.62 8.15
N ALA A 22 -26.40 3.87 7.00
CA ALA A 22 -25.68 3.96 5.74
C ALA A 22 -24.63 5.05 5.91
N ALA A 23 -23.35 4.66 5.95
CA ALA A 23 -22.27 5.61 5.93
C ALA A 23 -22.47 6.51 4.71
N ALA A 24 -22.59 7.81 4.95
CA ALA A 24 -22.67 8.78 3.88
C ALA A 24 -21.44 8.57 2.99
N VAL A 25 -21.66 8.08 1.77
CA VAL A 25 -20.64 8.08 0.73
C VAL A 25 -20.38 9.56 0.49
N ALA A 26 -19.32 10.09 1.12
CA ALA A 26 -18.86 11.44 0.86
C ALA A 26 -18.69 11.53 -0.65
N THR A 27 -19.48 12.40 -1.28
CA THR A 27 -19.36 12.70 -2.70
C THR A 27 -17.94 13.21 -2.91
N MET A 28 -17.07 12.32 -3.39
CA MET A 28 -15.67 12.62 -3.61
C MET A 28 -15.63 13.70 -4.68
N GLN A 29 -15.50 14.96 -4.25
CA GLN A 29 -15.48 16.12 -5.12
C GLN A 29 -14.44 15.88 -6.21
N ARG A 30 -14.85 15.94 -7.48
CA ARG A 30 -13.98 15.61 -8.62
C ARG A 30 -12.81 16.59 -8.60
N ARG A 31 -11.66 16.15 -8.08
CA ARG A 31 -10.44 16.97 -8.04
C ARG A 31 -9.93 17.13 -9.46
N THR A 32 -9.84 18.38 -9.92
CA THR A 32 -9.37 18.70 -11.28
C THR A 32 -7.84 18.78 -11.36
N PHE A 33 -7.15 19.00 -10.23
CA PHE A 33 -5.70 19.15 -10.15
C PHE A 33 -5.19 18.81 -8.74
N ILE A 34 -3.96 18.30 -8.64
CA ILE A 34 -3.27 18.05 -7.36
C ILE A 34 -1.90 18.74 -7.43
N HIS A 35 -1.68 19.67 -6.51
CA HIS A 35 -0.36 20.24 -6.23
C HIS A 35 -0.05 20.02 -4.76
N ARG A 36 1.12 19.48 -4.46
CA ARG A 36 1.59 19.21 -3.10
C ARG A 36 3.08 19.48 -3.02
N THR A 37 3.47 20.23 -2.01
CA THR A 37 4.85 20.39 -1.58
C THR A 37 5.23 19.28 -0.61
N LEU A 38 6.52 19.18 -0.29
CA LEU A 38 6.99 18.30 0.79
C LEU A 38 6.35 18.68 2.14
N GLN A 39 6.12 19.97 2.39
CA GLN A 39 5.47 20.42 3.62
C GLN A 39 4.01 19.94 3.66
N ASP A 40 3.27 20.06 2.57
CA ASP A 40 1.86 19.63 2.51
C ASP A 40 1.69 18.15 2.86
N ILE A 41 2.57 17.28 2.36
CA ILE A 41 2.52 15.85 2.67
C ILE A 41 3.04 15.53 4.08
N THR A 42 3.93 16.35 4.62
CA THR A 42 4.43 16.20 6.00
C THR A 42 3.30 16.53 6.98
N ASP A 43 2.62 17.66 6.79
CA ASP A 43 1.49 18.09 7.62
C ASP A 43 0.30 17.13 7.53
N ALA A 44 0.13 16.49 6.37
CA ALA A 44 -0.89 15.45 6.16
C ALA A 44 -0.52 14.07 6.75
N GLY A 45 0.66 13.92 7.39
CA GLY A 45 1.11 12.64 7.94
C GLY A 45 1.43 11.58 6.87
N GLN A 46 1.81 12.02 5.66
CA GLN A 46 2.13 11.16 4.51
C GLN A 46 3.64 10.91 4.36
N VAL A 47 4.40 11.15 5.42
CA VAL A 47 5.81 10.74 5.54
C VAL A 47 5.85 9.53 6.46
N HIS A 48 6.27 8.39 5.91
CA HIS A 48 6.32 7.12 6.62
C HIS A 48 7.76 6.66 6.72
N GLU A 49 8.20 6.30 7.92
CA GLU A 49 9.53 5.76 8.19
C GLU A 49 9.39 4.30 8.61
N ALA A 50 10.24 3.44 8.04
CA ALA A 50 10.28 2.03 8.40
C ALA A 50 10.49 1.85 9.90
N ALA A 51 9.87 0.85 10.50
CA ALA A 51 10.15 0.48 11.91
C ALA A 51 11.64 0.17 12.13
N THR A 52 12.29 -0.43 11.13
CA THR A 52 13.72 -0.77 11.09
C THR A 52 14.64 0.42 10.84
N LYS A 53 14.09 1.63 10.59
CA LYS A 53 14.84 2.86 10.27
C LYS A 53 15.73 2.77 9.02
N THR A 54 15.45 1.83 8.12
CA THR A 54 16.23 1.65 6.89
C THR A 54 15.79 2.58 5.75
N TRP A 55 14.55 3.06 5.79
CA TRP A 55 14.04 3.97 4.76
C TRP A 55 12.97 4.94 5.26
N ILE A 56 12.81 6.04 4.52
CA ILE A 56 11.77 7.06 4.71
C ILE A 56 11.07 7.29 3.37
N SER A 57 9.75 7.07 3.32
CA SER A 57 8.91 7.25 2.14
C SER A 57 8.00 8.47 2.29
N ARG A 58 8.12 9.41 1.37
CA ARG A 58 7.31 10.63 1.25
C ARG A 58 6.26 10.41 0.17
N ARG A 59 5.00 10.22 0.56
CA ARG A 59 3.93 9.70 -0.32
C ARG A 59 3.12 10.85 -0.91
N TYR A 60 3.39 11.22 -2.16
CA TYR A 60 2.78 12.37 -2.84
C TYR A 60 1.39 12.08 -3.40
N THR A 61 1.14 10.86 -3.88
CA THR A 61 -0.20 10.41 -4.27
C THR A 61 -0.47 9.04 -3.67
N LEU A 62 -1.70 8.79 -3.27
CA LEU A 62 -2.16 7.54 -2.64
C LEU A 62 -3.43 7.05 -3.33
N ARG A 63 -3.91 5.85 -2.99
CA ARG A 63 -5.17 5.28 -3.50
C ARG A 63 -6.34 6.26 -3.45
N LYS A 64 -6.52 6.97 -2.33
CA LYS A 64 -7.57 7.99 -2.13
C LYS A 64 -7.52 9.15 -3.13
N ASP A 65 -6.40 9.35 -3.82
CA ASP A 65 -6.21 10.37 -4.85
C ASP A 65 -6.76 9.96 -6.22
N GLY A 66 -7.06 8.68 -6.43
CA GLY A 66 -7.79 8.22 -7.62
C GLY A 66 -7.04 8.37 -8.94
N MET A 67 -5.70 8.52 -8.89
CA MET A 67 -4.84 8.67 -10.07
C MET A 67 -4.51 7.34 -10.78
N GLY A 68 -4.89 6.19 -10.19
CA GLY A 68 -4.58 4.86 -10.71
C GLY A 68 -3.18 4.34 -10.34
N PHE A 69 -2.35 5.18 -9.72
CA PHE A 69 -1.05 4.83 -9.16
C PHE A 69 -0.75 5.71 -7.94
N SER A 70 0.13 5.25 -7.06
CA SER A 70 0.71 6.08 -6.00
C SER A 70 2.13 6.48 -6.38
N PHE A 71 2.56 7.68 -6.00
CA PHE A 71 3.88 8.23 -6.33
C PHE A 71 4.60 8.71 -5.08
N HIS A 72 5.86 8.30 -4.95
CA HIS A 72 6.61 8.37 -3.71
C HIS A 72 8.02 8.88 -3.97
N TRP A 73 8.55 9.67 -3.04
CA TRP A 73 9.99 9.86 -2.90
C TRP A 73 10.47 9.07 -1.69
N THR A 74 11.24 8.02 -1.94
CA THR A 74 11.83 7.18 -0.89
C THR A 74 13.32 7.48 -0.74
N THR A 75 13.80 7.50 0.50
CA THR A 75 15.22 7.59 0.84
C THR A 75 15.60 6.34 1.59
N LEU A 76 16.58 5.59 1.09
CA LEU A 76 17.21 4.49 1.80
C LEU A 76 18.47 4.98 2.50
N LYS A 77 18.67 4.53 3.73
CA LYS A 77 19.78 4.96 4.58
C LYS A 77 21.06 4.23 4.25
N GLU A 78 22.15 4.97 4.13
CA GLU A 78 23.47 4.41 3.87
C GLU A 78 23.80 3.24 4.81
N GLY A 79 24.35 2.16 4.25
CA GLY A 79 24.75 0.98 5.02
C GLY A 79 23.60 0.10 5.48
N THR A 80 22.36 0.40 5.09
CA THR A 80 21.20 -0.44 5.40
C THR A 80 20.83 -1.38 4.25
N SER A 81 20.21 -2.49 4.60
CA SER A 81 19.62 -3.45 3.68
C SER A 81 18.17 -3.70 4.05
N THR A 82 17.30 -3.76 3.05
CA THR A 82 15.88 -4.05 3.25
C THR A 82 15.46 -5.14 2.27
N LEU A 83 14.93 -6.25 2.80
CA LEU A 83 14.25 -7.27 2.00
C LEU A 83 12.83 -6.79 1.67
N ILE A 84 12.46 -6.85 0.40
CA ILE A 84 11.18 -6.35 -0.11
C ILE A 84 10.58 -7.39 -1.05
N TRP A 85 9.26 -7.62 -0.95
CA TRP A 85 8.54 -8.48 -1.87
C TRP A 85 7.11 -7.98 -2.15
N TYR A 86 6.95 -7.20 -3.21
CA TYR A 86 5.66 -6.68 -3.64
C TYR A 86 4.85 -7.71 -4.44
N LYS A 87 4.25 -8.70 -3.77
CA LYS A 87 3.39 -9.70 -4.45
C LYS A 87 2.13 -9.11 -5.08
N ASN A 88 1.68 -7.97 -4.56
CA ASN A 88 0.38 -7.39 -4.91
C ASN A 88 0.51 -6.02 -5.61
N HIS A 89 1.73 -5.58 -5.90
CA HIS A 89 2.00 -4.32 -6.60
C HIS A 89 3.12 -4.53 -7.61
N HIS A 90 2.98 -3.88 -8.75
CA HIS A 90 4.10 -3.58 -9.63
C HIS A 90 4.72 -2.27 -9.15
N GLU A 91 6.05 -2.19 -9.18
CA GLU A 91 6.78 -0.98 -8.83
C GLU A 91 7.67 -0.54 -10.00
N ALA A 92 7.67 0.75 -10.30
CA ALA A 92 8.62 1.39 -11.20
C ALA A 92 9.45 2.38 -10.39
N VAL A 93 10.78 2.25 -10.43
CA VAL A 93 11.70 3.01 -9.59
C VAL A 93 12.75 3.72 -10.43
N PHE A 94 12.91 5.01 -10.18
CA PHE A 94 13.95 5.84 -10.79
C PHE A 94 14.88 6.39 -9.71
N VAL A 95 16.18 6.16 -9.87
CA VAL A 95 17.22 6.61 -8.96
C VAL A 95 17.67 8.01 -9.38
N PHE A 96 17.63 8.98 -8.47
CA PHE A 96 17.99 10.37 -8.80
C PHE A 96 19.13 10.95 -7.96
N ALA A 97 19.52 10.30 -6.87
CA ALA A 97 20.71 10.65 -6.09
C ALA A 97 21.21 9.45 -5.26
N GLY A 98 22.51 9.46 -4.93
CA GLY A 98 23.17 8.41 -4.15
C GLY A 98 23.64 7.22 -4.98
N GLU A 99 24.29 6.26 -4.32
CA GLU A 99 24.77 5.01 -4.92
C GLU A 99 24.24 3.82 -4.09
N GLY A 100 23.84 2.76 -4.78
CA GLY A 100 23.25 1.58 -4.15
C GLY A 100 23.29 0.36 -5.04
N GLU A 101 22.51 -0.63 -4.66
CA GLU A 101 22.30 -1.83 -5.47
C GLU A 101 20.97 -2.49 -5.13
N ILE A 102 20.41 -3.16 -6.14
CA ILE A 102 19.29 -4.08 -6.00
C ILE A 102 19.81 -5.49 -6.27
N GLU A 103 19.45 -6.42 -5.39
CA GLU A 103 19.75 -7.84 -5.55
C GLU A 103 18.46 -8.63 -5.67
N VAL A 104 18.21 -9.18 -6.85
CA VAL A 104 17.04 -10.01 -7.12
C VAL A 104 17.32 -11.45 -6.67
N VAL A 105 16.42 -11.99 -5.84
CA VAL A 105 16.55 -13.31 -5.20
C VAL A 105 15.28 -14.15 -5.40
N THR A 106 15.42 -15.47 -5.40
CA THR A 106 14.27 -16.39 -5.28
C THR A 106 13.80 -16.49 -3.81
N PRO A 107 12.63 -17.12 -3.54
CA PRO A 107 12.19 -17.36 -2.16
C PRO A 107 13.16 -18.21 -1.33
N GLU A 108 13.94 -19.08 -1.95
CA GLU A 108 14.89 -19.97 -1.29
C GLU A 108 16.26 -19.30 -1.05
N GLN A 109 16.54 -18.21 -1.76
CA GLN A 109 17.80 -17.49 -1.68
C GLN A 109 17.78 -16.46 -0.54
N SER A 110 18.94 -16.35 0.11
CA SER A 110 19.26 -15.33 1.11
C SER A 110 20.07 -14.19 0.48
N GLU A 111 20.31 -13.14 1.28
CA GLU A 111 21.13 -12.01 0.86
C GLU A 111 22.55 -12.47 0.46
N GLY A 112 23.03 -12.01 -0.70
CA GLY A 112 24.32 -12.37 -1.28
C GLY A 112 24.30 -13.57 -2.24
N GLU A 113 23.17 -14.23 -2.42
CA GLU A 113 23.02 -15.40 -3.31
C GLU A 113 22.34 -15.07 -4.64
N GLY A 114 21.78 -13.86 -4.76
CA GLY A 114 21.01 -13.41 -5.91
C GLY A 114 21.84 -12.75 -7.02
N THR A 115 21.12 -12.12 -7.96
CA THR A 115 21.72 -11.32 -9.03
C THR A 115 21.74 -9.86 -8.63
N VAL A 116 22.94 -9.27 -8.56
CA VAL A 116 23.14 -7.88 -8.12
C VAL A 116 23.23 -6.94 -9.32
N TYR A 117 22.48 -5.84 -9.24
CA TYR A 117 22.55 -4.71 -10.15
C TYR A 117 22.93 -3.45 -9.37
N LYS A 118 24.00 -2.79 -9.79
CA LYS A 118 24.41 -1.51 -9.22
C LYS A 118 23.43 -0.41 -9.64
N LEU A 119 23.21 0.53 -8.75
CA LEU A 119 22.29 1.64 -8.91
C LEU A 119 23.01 2.97 -8.69
N GLY A 120 22.77 3.92 -9.58
CA GLY A 120 23.20 5.31 -9.49
C GLY A 120 22.21 6.26 -10.19
N PRO A 121 22.47 7.58 -10.14
CA PRO A 121 21.54 8.56 -10.69
C PRO A 121 21.30 8.36 -12.19
N GLY A 122 20.03 8.29 -12.59
CA GLY A 122 19.61 8.00 -13.96
C GLY A 122 19.19 6.56 -14.18
N ASP A 123 19.52 5.65 -13.26
CA ASP A 123 19.12 4.26 -13.37
C ASP A 123 17.63 4.07 -13.09
N PHE A 124 17.06 3.10 -13.79
CA PHE A 124 15.67 2.69 -13.66
C PHE A 124 15.61 1.18 -13.49
N TYR A 125 14.71 0.73 -12.62
CA TYR A 125 14.27 -0.66 -12.59
C TYR A 125 12.75 -0.76 -12.41
N GLY A 126 12.18 -1.79 -12.99
CA GLY A 126 10.77 -2.14 -12.84
C GLY A 126 10.65 -3.55 -12.28
N LEU A 127 9.73 -3.74 -11.34
CA LEU A 127 9.42 -5.03 -10.72
C LEU A 127 8.08 -5.53 -11.28
N ASP A 128 8.09 -6.02 -12.51
CA ASP A 128 6.89 -6.47 -13.23
C ASP A 128 6.56 -7.94 -12.97
N GLY A 129 7.54 -8.74 -12.55
CA GLY A 129 7.38 -10.14 -12.16
C GLY A 129 7.22 -10.36 -10.65
N HIS A 130 7.01 -9.29 -9.86
CA HIS A 130 6.94 -9.34 -8.40
C HIS A 130 8.22 -9.93 -7.76
N GLU A 131 9.38 -9.48 -8.24
CA GLU A 131 10.68 -9.95 -7.81
C GLU A 131 10.89 -9.68 -6.32
N ARG A 132 11.25 -10.74 -5.58
CA ARG A 132 11.79 -10.60 -4.24
C ARG A 132 13.20 -10.05 -4.36
N HIS A 133 13.53 -9.02 -3.57
CA HIS A 133 14.82 -8.35 -3.71
C HIS A 133 15.29 -7.72 -2.41
N PHE A 134 16.61 -7.60 -2.28
CA PHE A 134 17.25 -6.72 -1.32
C PHE A 134 17.58 -5.40 -1.98
N LEU A 135 17.26 -4.29 -1.30
CA LEU A 135 17.63 -2.95 -1.74
C LEU A 135 18.57 -2.31 -0.72
N ARG A 136 19.72 -1.85 -1.20
CA ARG A 136 20.82 -1.34 -0.36
C ARG A 136 21.30 0.02 -0.84
N ALA A 137 21.57 0.92 0.11
CA ALA A 137 22.32 2.15 -0.13
C ALA A 137 23.79 1.91 0.28
N THR A 138 24.69 1.94 -0.69
CA THR A 138 26.08 1.49 -0.50
C THR A 138 27.03 2.63 -0.22
N LYS A 139 26.73 3.84 -0.73
CA LYS A 139 27.53 5.04 -0.51
C LYS A 139 26.66 6.29 -0.56
N GLY A 140 26.53 6.94 0.58
CA GLY A 140 25.51 7.95 0.84
C GLY A 140 24.09 7.37 0.89
N ASP A 141 23.12 8.21 1.27
CA ASP A 141 21.70 7.87 1.19
C ASP A 141 21.29 7.72 -0.29
N LEU A 142 20.55 6.65 -0.60
CA LEU A 142 20.00 6.41 -1.94
C LEU A 142 18.61 7.04 -2.03
N HIS A 143 18.41 7.93 -3.00
CA HIS A 143 17.13 8.60 -3.22
C HIS A 143 16.47 8.14 -4.52
N VAL A 144 15.23 7.69 -4.37
CA VAL A 144 14.47 7.10 -5.47
C VAL A 144 13.07 7.69 -5.56
N ALA A 145 12.56 7.80 -6.78
CA ALA A 145 11.17 8.08 -7.09
C ALA A 145 10.48 6.76 -7.46
N CYS A 146 9.42 6.40 -6.75
CA CYS A 146 8.70 5.15 -6.95
C CYS A 146 7.26 5.41 -7.41
N ALA A 147 6.77 4.61 -8.36
CA ALA A 147 5.38 4.53 -8.73
C ALA A 147 4.85 3.11 -8.52
N PHE A 148 3.72 2.96 -7.83
CA PHE A 148 3.09 1.66 -7.57
C PHE A 148 1.74 1.53 -8.28
N ASN A 149 1.49 0.32 -8.80
CA ASN A 149 0.20 -0.09 -9.35
C ASN A 149 -0.15 -1.52 -8.87
N PRO A 150 -1.28 -1.75 -8.18
CA PRO A 150 -2.25 -0.78 -7.68
C PRO A 150 -1.63 0.30 -6.77
N PRO A 151 -2.28 1.45 -6.57
CA PRO A 151 -1.77 2.50 -5.69
C PRO A 151 -1.73 2.06 -4.23
N ILE A 152 -0.66 2.40 -3.53
CA ILE A 152 -0.53 2.25 -2.06
C ILE A 152 -1.63 3.07 -1.36
N ALA A 153 -2.31 2.47 -0.39
CA ALA A 153 -3.38 3.17 0.36
C ALA A 153 -2.88 4.10 1.47
N GLY A 154 -1.67 3.85 1.98
CA GLY A 154 -0.97 4.74 2.91
C GLY A 154 -0.71 4.16 4.30
N SER A 155 -1.43 3.12 4.73
CA SER A 155 -1.18 2.40 6.00
C SER A 155 -0.44 1.07 5.80
N GLU A 156 -0.06 0.79 4.55
CA GLU A 156 0.63 -0.43 4.18
C GLU A 156 2.10 -0.36 4.63
N ASP A 157 2.49 -1.43 5.31
CA ASP A 157 3.85 -1.78 5.70
C ASP A 157 4.03 -3.28 5.43
N HIS A 158 5.28 -3.73 5.33
CA HIS A 158 5.61 -5.13 5.12
C HIS A 158 5.34 -5.98 6.36
N ASN A 159 4.98 -7.24 6.14
CA ASN A 159 5.04 -8.27 7.18
C ASN A 159 6.48 -8.81 7.33
N GLU A 160 6.66 -9.79 8.23
CA GLU A 160 7.96 -10.45 8.46
C GLU A 160 8.54 -11.12 7.20
N ASP A 161 7.69 -11.50 6.23
CA ASP A 161 8.09 -12.09 4.95
C ASP A 161 8.44 -11.04 3.87
N GLY A 162 8.37 -9.74 4.21
CA GLY A 162 8.62 -8.64 3.27
C GLY A 162 7.43 -8.31 2.36
N VAL A 163 6.25 -8.90 2.59
CA VAL A 163 5.05 -8.74 1.76
C VAL A 163 4.26 -7.50 2.16
N TYR A 164 4.02 -6.63 1.19
CA TYR A 164 3.10 -5.50 1.33
C TYR A 164 1.71 -5.90 0.83
N PRO A 165 0.67 -5.77 1.68
CA PRO A 165 -0.70 -6.03 1.26
C PRO A 165 -1.22 -4.89 0.39
N ALA A 166 -2.05 -5.22 -0.60
CA ALA A 166 -2.85 -4.21 -1.28
C ALA A 166 -4.12 -3.92 -0.47
N VAL A 167 -4.43 -2.65 -0.24
CA VAL A 167 -5.65 -2.26 0.49
C VAL A 167 -6.73 -1.77 -0.47
N ASP A 168 -7.94 -2.32 -0.32
CA ASP A 168 -9.11 -1.92 -1.11
C ASP A 168 -9.79 -0.65 -0.58
N ASP A 169 -10.87 -0.21 -1.27
CA ASP A 169 -11.61 1.01 -0.91
C ASP A 169 -12.33 0.87 0.43
N GLU A 170 -12.61 -0.36 0.87
CA GLU A 170 -13.21 -0.68 2.17
C GLU A 170 -12.17 -0.80 3.29
N GLY A 171 -10.87 -0.72 2.99
CA GLY A 171 -9.78 -0.81 3.96
C GLY A 171 -9.32 -2.24 4.27
N ASN A 172 -9.78 -3.24 3.53
CA ASN A 172 -9.34 -4.62 3.71
C ASN A 172 -7.95 -4.83 3.11
N LYS A 173 -7.08 -5.53 3.84
CA LYS A 173 -5.74 -5.93 3.39
C LYS A 173 -5.80 -7.24 2.61
N HIS A 174 -5.35 -7.22 1.36
CA HIS A 174 -5.24 -8.39 0.50
C HIS A 174 -3.77 -8.75 0.32
N PHE A 175 -3.41 -9.96 0.76
CA PHE A 175 -2.04 -10.49 0.64
C PHE A 175 -1.83 -11.34 -0.61
N ASP A 176 -2.94 -11.75 -1.27
CA ASP A 176 -2.98 -12.46 -2.54
C ASP A 176 -3.99 -11.80 -3.48
N LEU A 177 -3.57 -11.51 -4.72
CA LEU A 177 -4.45 -10.96 -5.77
C LEU A 177 -5.21 -12.08 -6.50
N THR A 178 -6.45 -12.34 -6.10
CA THR A 178 -7.36 -13.16 -6.92
C THR A 178 -7.92 -12.33 -8.09
N PRO A 179 -8.36 -12.95 -9.20
CA PRO A 179 -8.97 -12.24 -10.32
C PRO A 179 -10.14 -11.31 -9.91
N GLU A 180 -10.93 -11.71 -8.92
CA GLU A 180 -12.02 -10.90 -8.36
C GLU A 180 -11.49 -9.63 -7.67
N VAL A 181 -10.38 -9.76 -6.94
CA VAL A 181 -9.71 -8.66 -6.21
C VAL A 181 -9.00 -7.71 -7.18
N VAL A 182 -8.38 -8.22 -8.25
CA VAL A 182 -7.74 -7.40 -9.30
C VAL A 182 -8.72 -6.40 -9.89
N SER A 183 -9.95 -6.84 -10.17
CA SER A 183 -10.99 -5.94 -10.70
C SER A 183 -11.30 -4.77 -9.77
N LYS A 184 -11.13 -4.89 -8.45
CA LYS A 184 -11.38 -3.81 -7.49
C LYS A 184 -10.16 -2.90 -7.29
N LEU A 185 -8.97 -3.46 -7.44
CA LEU A 185 -7.71 -2.75 -7.16
C LEU A 185 -7.14 -2.03 -8.38
N VAL A 186 -7.28 -2.61 -9.57
CA VAL A 186 -6.81 -2.09 -10.85
C VAL A 186 -8.01 -1.55 -11.63
N GLN A 187 -8.47 -0.37 -11.22
CA GLN A 187 -9.51 0.35 -11.96
C GLN A 187 -8.85 1.50 -12.73
N PRO A 188 -9.13 1.67 -14.03
CA PRO A 188 -8.69 2.85 -14.74
C PRO A 188 -9.19 4.09 -14.00
N PRO A 189 -8.38 5.15 -13.87
CA PRO A 189 -8.75 6.39 -13.19
C PRO A 189 -10.16 6.84 -13.58
N LYS A 190 -10.98 7.20 -12.60
CA LYS A 190 -12.32 7.75 -12.84
C LYS A 190 -12.28 9.04 -13.68
N THR A 191 -11.12 9.67 -13.80
CA THR A 191 -10.86 10.84 -14.65
C THR A 191 -10.71 10.49 -16.13
N MET A 192 -10.46 9.22 -16.48
CA MET A 192 -10.41 8.73 -17.86
C MET A 192 -11.74 8.10 -18.34
N ARG A 193 -12.82 8.26 -17.57
CA ARG A 193 -14.18 7.84 -17.93
C ARG A 193 -15.10 9.05 -18.13
#